data_AF-A0A6V8DE22-F1
#
_entry.id   AF-A0A6V8DE22-F1
#
_cell.length_a   1.000
_cell.length_b   1.000
_cell.length_c   1.000
_cell.angle_alpha   90.00
_cell.angle_beta   90.00
_cell.angle_gamma   90.00
#
_symmetry.space_group_name_H-M   'P 1'
#
loop_
_entity.id
_entity.type
_entity.pdbx_description
1 polymer ?
#
loop_
_entity_poly.entity_id
_entity_poly.type
_entity_poly.pdbx_seq_one_letter_code
_entity_poly.pdbx_strand_id
1 'polypeptide(L)'
;MTGAAWRAGLDHLAPKEAELLLGTSLSRRFASLPMWLNHPANVAGFYGVLVALALLLPYRVSFGDAIWWPTWIFHASLLIASCMLLGFASLIIARFSKRAPVAPPRTVLYSMPFVGLAVLGGNITGLFSMPPALVWFLLLLPGPLYVHLSWAPRWRMLCRLEDGKDPFEEVGIEPEEPETDMEAIVDTDDDLKDVLDTILSEEE
;
A
#
# COMPACT_ATOMS: atom_id res chain seq x y z
N MET A 1 20.50 -11.21 -7.42
CA MET A 1 19.95 -11.43 -6.06
C MET A 1 18.46 -11.67 -6.23
N THR A 2 18.07 -12.94 -6.24
CA THR A 2 16.73 -13.40 -6.61
C THR A 2 15.79 -13.22 -5.42
N GLY A 3 14.59 -12.66 -5.64
CA GLY A 3 13.58 -12.45 -4.58
C GLY A 3 12.99 -13.75 -3.99
N ALA A 4 13.71 -14.86 -4.04
CA ALA A 4 13.29 -16.18 -3.58
C ALA A 4 13.55 -16.39 -2.07
N ALA A 5 14.52 -15.70 -1.47
CA ALA A 5 14.95 -15.98 -0.09
C ALA A 5 13.90 -15.62 0.97
N TRP A 6 13.32 -14.41 0.93
CA TRP A 6 12.30 -14.01 1.90
C TRP A 6 10.98 -14.79 1.74
N ARG A 7 10.70 -15.31 0.54
CA ARG A 7 9.51 -16.13 0.29
C ARG A 7 9.58 -17.48 1.00
N ALA A 8 10.76 -18.10 1.07
CA ALA A 8 10.97 -19.31 1.87
C ALA A 8 10.77 -19.05 3.37
N GLY A 9 11.01 -17.81 3.83
CA GLY A 9 10.72 -17.41 5.20
C GLY A 9 9.23 -17.34 5.53
N LEU A 10 8.33 -17.22 4.53
CA LEU A 10 6.88 -17.22 4.77
C LEU A 10 6.36 -18.59 5.21
N ASP A 11 7.01 -19.68 4.78
CA ASP A 11 6.60 -21.05 5.10
C ASP A 11 6.74 -21.37 6.60
N HIS A 12 7.48 -20.53 7.33
CA HIS A 12 7.72 -20.67 8.77
C HIS A 12 6.81 -19.77 9.63
N LEU A 13 5.96 -18.94 9.02
CA LEU A 13 5.07 -18.02 9.73
C LEU A 13 3.66 -18.58 9.85
N ALA A 14 2.96 -18.24 10.93
CA ALA A 14 1.55 -18.61 11.08
C ALA A 14 0.70 -17.95 9.97
N PRO A 15 -0.42 -18.55 9.54
CA PRO A 15 -1.24 -18.02 8.44
C PRO A 15 -1.67 -16.55 8.61
N LYS A 16 -2.02 -16.14 9.84
CA LYS A 16 -2.39 -14.74 10.17
C LYS A 16 -1.21 -13.78 10.06
N GLU A 17 0.00 -14.21 10.44
CA GLU A 17 1.23 -13.43 10.32
C GLU A 17 1.65 -13.24 8.86
N ALA A 18 1.57 -14.31 8.07
CA ALA A 18 1.80 -14.27 6.63
C ALA A 18 0.78 -13.35 5.93
N GLU A 19 -0.48 -13.36 6.34
CA GLU A 19 -1.50 -12.46 5.82
C GLU A 19 -1.24 -10.99 6.19
N LEU A 20 -0.77 -10.72 7.40
CA LEU A 20 -0.43 -9.36 7.83
C LEU A 20 0.73 -8.78 7.01
N LEU A 21 1.74 -9.60 6.72
CA LEU A 21 2.91 -9.29 5.89
C LEU A 21 2.57 -9.10 4.41
N LEU A 22 1.80 -10.01 3.81
CA LEU A 22 1.41 -9.95 2.40
C LEU A 22 0.30 -8.91 2.17
N GLY A 23 -0.51 -8.67 3.20
CA GLY A 23 -1.69 -7.84 3.17
C GLY A 23 -2.67 -8.22 2.05
N THR A 24 -3.39 -7.21 1.58
CA THR A 24 -4.41 -7.36 0.55
C THR A 24 -3.86 -7.39 -0.88
N SER A 25 -4.74 -7.48 -1.88
CA SER A 25 -4.38 -7.65 -3.29
C SER A 25 -3.32 -6.66 -3.82
N LEU A 26 -3.35 -5.40 -3.40
CA LEU A 26 -2.40 -4.38 -3.86
C LEU A 26 -1.00 -4.54 -3.23
N SER A 27 -0.92 -4.85 -1.94
CA SER A 27 0.35 -5.16 -1.29
C SER A 27 0.92 -6.48 -1.80
N ARG A 28 0.09 -7.49 -2.10
CA ARG A 28 0.54 -8.74 -2.76
C ARG A 28 1.17 -8.48 -4.13
N ARG A 29 0.64 -7.53 -4.91
CA ARG A 29 1.23 -7.14 -6.21
C ARG A 29 2.58 -6.44 -6.06
N PHE A 30 2.80 -5.67 -5.01
CA PHE A 30 4.12 -5.07 -4.76
C PHE A 30 5.09 -6.05 -4.12
N ALA A 31 4.61 -6.94 -3.25
CA ALA A 31 5.41 -8.02 -2.69
C ALA A 31 5.86 -9.01 -3.78
N SER A 32 5.14 -9.14 -4.89
CA SER A 32 5.58 -10.01 -5.98
C SER A 32 6.83 -9.48 -6.71
N LEU A 33 7.09 -8.17 -6.65
CA LEU A 33 8.22 -7.51 -7.30
C LEU A 33 9.54 -7.73 -6.53
N PRO A 34 10.69 -7.60 -7.20
CA PRO A 34 12.00 -7.61 -6.52
C PRO A 34 12.09 -6.53 -5.43
N MET A 35 12.82 -6.82 -4.35
CA MET A 35 12.92 -5.96 -3.15
C MET A 35 13.45 -4.54 -3.41
N TRP A 36 14.24 -4.35 -4.46
CA TRP A 36 14.70 -3.03 -4.88
C TRP A 36 13.58 -2.20 -5.52
N LEU A 37 12.66 -2.84 -6.24
CA LEU A 37 11.60 -2.17 -6.98
C LEU A 37 10.39 -1.86 -6.09
N ASN A 38 10.13 -2.73 -5.11
CA ASN A 38 9.04 -2.55 -4.16
C ASN A 38 9.39 -1.60 -3.00
N HIS A 39 10.55 -0.92 -3.05
CA HIS A 39 10.97 0.08 -2.05
C HIS A 39 9.89 1.17 -1.85
N PRO A 40 9.60 1.62 -0.61
CA PRO A 40 8.52 2.57 -0.33
C PRO A 40 8.58 3.88 -1.13
N ALA A 41 9.78 4.40 -1.38
CA ALA A 41 9.98 5.57 -2.24
C ALA A 41 9.53 5.30 -3.69
N ASN A 42 9.83 4.12 -4.25
CA ASN A 42 9.47 3.77 -5.62
C ASN A 42 7.96 3.57 -5.77
N VAL A 43 7.32 2.95 -4.78
CA VAL A 43 5.86 2.78 -4.75
C VAL A 43 5.14 4.13 -4.66
N ALA A 44 5.63 5.05 -3.81
CA ALA A 44 5.10 6.40 -3.75
C ALA A 44 5.36 7.18 -5.06
N GLY A 45 6.56 7.08 -5.64
CA GLY A 45 6.90 7.69 -6.93
C GLY A 45 6.02 7.19 -8.07
N PHE A 46 5.71 5.89 -8.11
CA PHE A 46 4.79 5.31 -9.08
C PHE A 46 3.39 5.93 -8.99
N TYR A 47 2.88 6.17 -7.77
CA TYR A 47 1.65 6.94 -7.60
C TYR A 47 1.76 8.34 -8.20
N GLY A 48 2.90 9.01 -8.01
CA GLY A 48 3.16 10.29 -8.65
C GLY A 48 3.10 10.23 -10.19
N VAL A 49 3.62 9.15 -10.79
CA VAL A 49 3.49 8.92 -12.24
C VAL A 49 2.01 8.84 -12.66
N LEU A 50 1.18 8.10 -11.90
CA LEU A 50 -0.25 7.98 -12.20
C LEU A 50 -0.97 9.33 -12.17
N VAL A 51 -0.68 10.16 -11.15
CA VAL A 51 -1.24 11.51 -11.04
C VAL A 51 -0.74 12.38 -12.20
N ALA A 52 0.55 12.33 -12.52
CA ALA A 52 1.10 13.08 -13.65
C ALA A 52 0.45 12.71 -14.98
N LEU A 53 0.19 11.43 -15.23
CA LEU A 53 -0.54 10.97 -16.42
C LEU A 53 -1.98 11.50 -16.45
N ALA A 54 -2.68 11.51 -15.31
CA ALA A 54 -4.02 12.07 -15.23
C ALA A 54 -4.07 13.59 -15.51
N LEU A 55 -2.98 14.30 -15.23
CA LEU A 55 -2.86 15.75 -15.43
C LEU A 55 -2.53 16.16 -16.88
N LEU A 56 -2.28 15.21 -17.78
CA LEU A 56 -1.86 15.50 -19.15
C LEU A 56 -2.91 16.33 -19.92
N LEU A 57 -4.20 15.99 -19.77
CA LEU A 57 -5.30 16.73 -20.37
C LEU A 57 -5.54 18.10 -19.71
N PRO A 58 -5.64 18.23 -18.36
CA PRO A 58 -5.71 19.52 -17.69
C PRO A 58 -4.61 20.51 -18.09
N TYR A 59 -3.37 20.02 -18.25
CA TYR A 59 -2.24 20.86 -18.69
C TYR A 59 -2.38 21.31 -20.15
N ARG A 60 -2.82 20.42 -21.04
CA ARG A 60 -3.10 20.76 -22.45
C ARG A 60 -4.13 21.89 -22.54
N VAL A 61 -5.22 21.80 -21.78
CA VAL A 61 -6.31 22.80 -21.77
C VAL A 61 -5.84 24.12 -21.15
N SER A 62 -5.04 24.08 -20.08
CA SER A 62 -4.67 25.29 -19.33
C SER A 62 -3.55 26.12 -19.97
N PHE A 63 -2.59 25.48 -20.65
CA PHE A 63 -1.37 26.15 -21.14
C PHE A 63 -1.29 26.31 -22.66
N GLY A 64 -2.25 25.76 -23.43
CA GLY A 64 -2.30 25.83 -24.89
C GLY A 64 -1.12 25.11 -25.58
N ASP A 65 -1.14 25.06 -26.92
CA ASP A 65 -0.26 24.18 -27.71
C ASP A 65 1.24 24.52 -27.65
N ALA A 66 1.60 25.76 -27.30
CA ALA A 66 3.00 26.22 -27.38
C ALA A 66 3.88 25.71 -26.22
N ILE A 67 3.36 25.64 -25.00
CA ILE A 67 4.19 25.43 -23.79
C ILE A 67 3.64 24.39 -22.81
N TRP A 68 2.55 23.69 -23.12
CA TRP A 68 1.98 22.72 -22.19
C TRP A 68 2.91 21.52 -21.91
N TRP A 69 3.62 21.01 -22.92
CA TRP A 69 4.41 19.77 -22.79
C TRP A 69 5.67 19.92 -21.92
N PRO A 70 6.52 20.96 -22.04
CA PRO A 70 7.69 21.12 -21.17
C PRO A 70 7.26 21.44 -19.75
N THR A 71 6.18 22.23 -19.61
CA THR A 71 5.60 22.59 -18.32
C THR A 71 5.05 21.35 -17.61
N TRP A 72 4.37 20.47 -18.34
CA TRP A 72 3.91 19.19 -17.80
C TRP A 72 5.07 18.29 -17.38
N ILE A 73 6.14 18.13 -18.18
CA ILE A 73 7.31 17.32 -17.80
C ILE A 73 7.97 17.86 -16.52
N PHE A 74 8.14 19.17 -16.43
CA PHE A 74 8.73 19.79 -15.25
C PHE A 74 7.87 19.51 -14.00
N HIS A 75 6.57 19.76 -14.06
CA HIS A 75 5.68 19.50 -12.93
C HIS A 75 5.52 18.01 -12.61
N ALA A 76 5.48 17.15 -13.62
CA ALA A 76 5.46 15.70 -13.47
C ALA A 76 6.70 15.21 -12.72
N SER A 77 7.89 15.71 -13.08
CA SER A 77 9.13 15.34 -12.40
C SER A 77 9.15 15.81 -10.94
N LEU A 78 8.72 17.04 -10.65
CA LEU A 78 8.56 17.53 -9.28
C LEU A 78 7.57 16.71 -8.46
N LEU A 79 6.46 16.30 -9.08
CA LEU A 79 5.41 15.52 -8.43
C LEU A 79 5.92 14.11 -8.08
N ILE A 80 6.54 13.43 -9.04
CA ILE A 80 7.17 12.12 -8.84
C ILE A 80 8.24 12.22 -7.73
N ALA A 81 9.14 13.21 -7.82
CA ALA A 81 10.19 13.42 -6.84
C ALA A 81 9.63 13.69 -5.43
N SER A 82 8.57 14.50 -5.32
CA SER A 82 7.91 14.80 -4.05
C SER A 82 7.27 13.55 -3.43
N CYS A 83 6.58 12.73 -4.23
CA CYS A 83 6.04 11.47 -3.76
C CYS A 83 7.14 10.48 -3.33
N MET A 84 8.22 10.36 -4.11
CA MET A 84 9.38 9.54 -3.73
C MET A 84 9.99 9.98 -2.41
N LEU A 85 10.18 11.30 -2.22
CA LEU A 85 10.71 11.87 -0.99
C LEU A 85 9.81 11.55 0.22
N LEU A 86 8.48 11.68 0.07
CA LEU A 86 7.53 11.33 1.12
C LEU A 86 7.52 9.82 1.43
N GLY A 87 7.67 8.97 0.41
CA GLY A 87 7.82 7.53 0.59
C GLY A 87 9.10 7.17 1.33
N PHE A 88 10.21 7.86 1.04
CA PHE A 88 11.47 7.71 1.76
C PHE A 88 11.36 8.18 3.21
N ALA A 89 10.79 9.36 3.45
CA ALA A 89 10.53 9.87 4.80
C ALA A 89 9.65 8.91 5.61
N SER A 90 8.63 8.32 4.98
CA SER A 90 7.77 7.31 5.60
C SER A 90 8.54 6.06 6.02
N LEU A 91 9.53 5.62 5.24
CA LEU A 91 10.39 4.52 5.62
C LEU A 91 11.25 4.86 6.85
N ILE A 92 11.84 6.06 6.89
CA ILE A 92 12.61 6.53 8.06
C ILE A 92 11.72 6.50 9.30
N ILE A 93 10.52 7.08 9.22
CA ILE A 93 9.58 7.11 10.33
C ILE A 93 9.17 5.70 10.75
N ALA A 94 8.90 4.80 9.80
CA ALA A 94 8.53 3.41 10.10
C ALA A 94 9.65 2.61 10.77
N ARG A 95 10.92 2.90 10.44
CA ARG A 95 12.08 2.28 11.11
C ARG A 95 12.19 2.68 12.58
N PHE A 96 11.91 3.95 12.91
CA PHE A 96 11.94 4.42 14.29
C PHE A 96 10.68 4.03 15.07
N SER A 97 9.51 4.08 14.43
CA SER A 97 8.23 3.85 15.11
C SER A 97 7.95 2.39 15.41
N LYS A 98 8.56 1.45 14.66
CA LYS A 98 8.36 -0.01 14.77
C LYS A 98 6.90 -0.49 14.72
N ARG A 99 5.97 0.38 14.30
CA ARG A 99 4.53 0.11 14.25
C ARG A 99 4.17 -1.03 13.31
N ALA A 100 3.06 -1.69 13.60
CA ALA A 100 2.42 -2.63 12.70
C ALA A 100 1.84 -1.91 11.46
N PRO A 101 1.70 -2.59 10.32
CA PRO A 101 1.00 -2.06 9.15
C PRO A 101 -0.48 -1.78 9.45
N VAL A 102 -0.96 -0.58 9.13
CA VAL A 102 -2.37 -0.21 9.29
C VAL A 102 -3.05 -0.20 7.91
N ALA A 103 -4.26 -0.77 7.83
CA ALA A 103 -5.06 -0.69 6.61
C ALA A 103 -5.66 0.72 6.46
N PRO A 104 -5.35 1.45 5.37
CA PRO A 104 -5.94 2.77 5.16
C PRO A 104 -7.43 2.67 4.83
N PRO A 105 -8.24 3.70 5.13
CA PRO A 105 -9.66 3.75 4.79
C PRO A 105 -9.85 3.88 3.27
N ARG A 106 -9.93 2.74 2.57
CA ARG A 106 -9.84 2.65 1.09
C ARG A 106 -10.93 3.43 0.38
N THR A 107 -12.17 3.38 0.88
CA THR A 107 -13.32 4.04 0.26
C THR A 107 -13.09 5.54 0.09
N VAL A 108 -12.54 6.18 1.12
CA VAL A 108 -12.21 7.62 1.10
C VAL A 108 -10.91 7.84 0.33
N LEU A 109 -9.89 7.04 0.59
CA LEU A 109 -8.56 7.26 0.05
C LEU A 109 -8.51 7.10 -1.49
N TYR A 110 -9.25 6.13 -2.05
CA TYR A 110 -9.24 5.86 -3.49
C TYR A 110 -10.17 6.77 -4.28
N SER A 111 -11.15 7.40 -3.64
CA SER A 111 -12.02 8.38 -4.29
C SER A 111 -11.38 9.76 -4.39
N MET A 112 -10.48 10.11 -3.47
CA MET A 112 -9.81 11.41 -3.40
C MET A 112 -9.17 11.90 -4.71
N PRO A 113 -8.43 11.10 -5.50
CA PRO A 113 -7.85 11.58 -6.76
C PRO A 113 -8.91 12.01 -7.77
N PHE A 114 -10.02 11.27 -7.85
CA PHE A 114 -11.13 11.60 -8.75
C PHE A 114 -11.85 12.87 -8.30
N VAL A 115 -12.07 13.02 -6.99
CA VAL A 115 -12.59 14.27 -6.43
C VAL A 115 -11.62 15.42 -6.71
N GLY A 116 -10.31 15.22 -6.52
CA GLY A 116 -9.29 16.20 -6.83
C GLY A 116 -9.29 16.62 -8.30
N LEU A 117 -9.44 15.68 -9.24
CA LEU A 117 -9.56 15.97 -10.66
C LEU A 117 -10.86 16.71 -10.99
N ALA A 118 -11.99 16.37 -10.36
CA ALA A 118 -13.25 17.07 -10.54
C ALA A 118 -13.17 18.52 -10.03
N VAL A 119 -12.55 18.74 -8.86
CA VAL A 119 -12.30 20.08 -8.31
C VAL A 119 -11.35 20.86 -9.21
N LEU A 120 -10.27 20.23 -9.71
CA LEU A 120 -9.35 20.84 -10.66
C LEU A 120 -10.08 21.25 -11.95
N GLY A 121 -10.92 20.37 -12.50
CA GLY A 121 -11.70 20.63 -13.70
C GLY A 121 -12.65 21.82 -13.50
N GLY A 122 -13.37 21.86 -12.37
CA GLY A 122 -14.24 22.98 -12.04
C GLY A 122 -13.50 24.30 -11.85
N ASN A 123 -12.29 24.27 -11.29
CA ASN A 123 -11.41 25.44 -11.22
C ASN A 123 -10.96 25.92 -12.60
N ILE A 124 -10.59 25.00 -13.51
CA ILE A 124 -10.14 25.33 -14.88
C ILE A 124 -11.29 25.92 -15.70
N THR A 125 -12.50 25.37 -15.59
CA THR A 125 -13.68 25.86 -16.32
C THR A 125 -14.32 27.10 -15.71
N GLY A 126 -13.89 27.50 -14.50
CA GLY A 126 -14.46 28.62 -13.77
C GLY A 126 -15.85 28.35 -13.17
N LEU A 127 -16.26 27.09 -13.06
CA LEU A 127 -17.54 26.71 -12.45
C LEU A 127 -17.60 27.04 -10.96
N PHE A 128 -16.46 26.93 -10.28
CA PHE A 128 -16.24 27.35 -8.90
C PHE A 128 -14.74 27.64 -8.70
N SER A 129 -14.39 28.25 -7.56
CA SER A 129 -13.00 28.53 -7.21
C SER A 129 -12.66 27.93 -5.85
N MET A 130 -11.77 26.94 -5.85
CA MET A 130 -11.23 26.28 -4.66
C MET A 130 -9.73 26.56 -4.53
N PRO A 131 -9.19 26.67 -3.31
CA PRO A 131 -7.75 26.89 -3.09
C PRO A 131 -6.90 25.81 -3.78
N PRO A 132 -5.80 26.17 -4.47
CA PRO A 132 -4.92 25.19 -5.13
C PRO A 132 -4.38 24.13 -4.16
N ALA A 133 -4.11 24.52 -2.91
CA ALA A 133 -3.64 23.60 -1.87
C ALA A 133 -4.62 22.43 -1.63
N LEU A 134 -5.94 22.68 -1.69
CA LEU A 134 -6.95 21.65 -1.51
C LEU A 134 -6.93 20.64 -2.68
N VAL A 135 -6.82 21.14 -3.91
CA VAL A 135 -6.72 20.30 -5.11
C VAL A 135 -5.49 19.40 -5.04
N TRP A 136 -4.34 19.98 -4.73
CA TRP A 136 -3.09 19.22 -4.59
C TRP A 136 -3.13 18.26 -3.42
N PHE A 137 -3.77 18.62 -2.30
CA PHE A 137 -3.97 17.71 -1.18
C PHE A 137 -4.80 16.49 -1.60
N LEU A 138 -5.94 16.68 -2.27
CA LEU A 138 -6.79 15.58 -2.74
C LEU A 138 -6.09 14.69 -3.76
N LEU A 139 -5.29 15.27 -4.66
CA LEU A 139 -4.55 14.52 -5.67
C LEU A 139 -3.34 13.79 -5.09
N LEU A 140 -2.60 14.40 -4.16
CA LEU A 140 -1.32 13.87 -3.70
C LEU A 140 -1.42 13.00 -2.47
N LEU A 141 -2.33 13.28 -1.52
CA LEU A 141 -2.42 12.58 -0.24
C LEU A 141 -2.51 11.04 -0.37
N PRO A 142 -3.32 10.47 -1.29
CA PRO A 142 -3.58 9.03 -1.28
C PRO A 142 -2.35 8.12 -1.38
N GLY A 143 -1.40 8.46 -2.26
CA GLY A 143 -0.20 7.65 -2.46
C GLY A 143 0.72 7.62 -1.24
N PRO A 144 1.28 8.76 -0.80
CA PRO A 144 2.11 8.87 0.39
C PRO A 144 1.40 8.35 1.64
N LEU A 145 0.09 8.58 1.81
CA LEU A 145 -0.62 8.09 2.98
C LEU A 145 -0.73 6.55 2.99
N TYR A 146 -1.05 5.94 1.83
CA TYR A 146 -1.00 4.48 1.67
C TYR A 146 0.39 3.93 2.02
N VAL A 147 1.43 4.56 1.48
CA VAL A 147 2.81 4.12 1.73
C VAL A 147 3.17 4.27 3.20
N HIS A 148 2.81 5.40 3.82
CA HIS A 148 3.10 5.68 5.21
C HIS A 148 2.44 4.66 6.14
N LEU A 149 1.12 4.50 6.04
CA LEU A 149 0.35 3.68 6.98
C LEU A 149 0.55 2.18 6.76
N SER A 150 0.64 1.77 5.49
CA SER A 150 0.51 0.37 5.11
C SER A 150 1.80 -0.23 4.58
N TRP A 151 2.46 0.44 3.62
CA TRP A 151 3.53 -0.21 2.86
C TRP A 151 4.90 -0.13 3.53
N ALA A 152 5.28 1.04 4.05
CA ALA A 152 6.59 1.24 4.69
C ALA A 152 6.80 0.30 5.90
N PRO A 153 5.82 0.08 6.80
CA PRO A 153 5.94 -0.91 7.87
C PRO A 153 6.10 -2.34 7.35
N ARG A 154 5.32 -2.75 6.33
CA ARG A 154 5.44 -4.09 5.72
C ARG A 154 6.79 -4.31 5.06
N TRP A 155 7.25 -3.34 4.30
CA TRP A 155 8.54 -3.44 3.61
C TRP A 155 9.70 -3.62 4.59
N ARG A 156 9.67 -2.92 5.74
CA ARG A 156 10.64 -3.13 6.83
C ARG A 156 10.62 -4.59 7.32
N MET A 157 9.44 -5.15 7.56
CA MET A 157 9.28 -6.53 8.01
C MET A 157 9.78 -7.53 6.96
N LEU A 158 9.47 -7.29 5.67
CA LEU A 158 9.98 -8.10 4.56
C LEU A 158 11.52 -8.09 4.49
N CYS A 159 12.16 -6.95 4.74
CA CYS A 159 13.62 -6.88 4.84
C CYS A 159 14.18 -7.68 6.03
N ARG A 160 13.48 -7.72 7.17
CA ARG A 160 13.90 -8.56 8.31
C ARG A 160 13.81 -10.05 7.97
N LEU A 161 12.73 -10.44 7.28
CA LEU A 161 12.57 -11.81 6.80
C LEU A 161 13.64 -12.19 5.77
N GLU A 162 14.02 -11.26 4.89
CA GLU A 162 15.15 -11.43 3.95
C GLU A 162 16.50 -11.59 4.67
N ASP A 163 16.68 -10.89 5.80
CA ASP A 163 17.85 -11.01 6.69
C ASP A 163 17.85 -12.30 7.53
N GLY A 164 16.79 -13.13 7.46
CA GLY A 164 16.62 -14.32 8.30
C GLY A 164 16.29 -14.01 9.77
N LYS A 165 15.82 -12.79 10.06
CA LYS A 165 15.39 -12.35 11.40
C LYS A 165 13.88 -12.43 11.52
N ASP A 166 13.38 -12.61 12.73
CA ASP A 166 11.94 -12.54 13.01
C ASP A 166 11.39 -11.14 12.67
N PRO A 167 10.40 -11.02 11.75
CA PRO A 167 9.78 -9.75 11.40
C PRO A 167 8.90 -9.13 12.51
N PHE A 168 8.45 -9.92 13.50
CA PHE A 168 7.48 -9.52 14.53
C PHE A 168 8.10 -9.17 15.89
N GLU A 169 9.33 -9.62 16.17
CA GLU A 169 10.11 -9.35 17.39
C GLU A 169 10.03 -7.88 17.88
N GLU A 170 10.02 -6.92 16.95
CA GLU A 170 10.01 -5.48 17.26
C GLU A 170 8.64 -4.85 17.43
N VAL A 171 7.59 -5.55 17.04
CA VAL A 171 6.23 -5.01 16.91
C VAL A 171 5.39 -5.32 18.15
N GLY A 172 5.90 -6.20 19.03
CA GLY A 172 5.20 -6.61 20.25
C GLY A 172 3.90 -7.36 19.96
N ILE A 173 3.77 -7.92 18.75
CA ILE A 173 2.75 -8.91 18.45
C ILE A 173 3.31 -10.21 19.03
N GLU A 174 2.71 -10.71 20.11
CA GLU A 174 3.01 -12.07 20.54
C GLU A 174 2.67 -13.00 19.36
N PRO A 175 3.60 -13.85 18.93
CA PRO A 175 3.27 -14.84 17.91
C PRO A 175 2.11 -15.66 18.46
N GLU A 176 0.97 -15.63 17.77
CA GLU A 176 -0.01 -16.70 17.97
C GLU A 176 0.72 -17.97 17.53
N GLU A 177 1.00 -18.85 18.49
CA GLU A 177 1.48 -20.19 18.17
C GLU A 177 0.56 -20.75 17.08
N PRO A 178 1.11 -21.43 16.05
CA PRO A 178 0.28 -22.07 15.05
C PRO A 178 -0.66 -23.00 15.82
N GLU A 179 -1.94 -22.63 15.94
CA GLU A 179 -2.96 -23.43 16.60
C GLU A 179 -2.93 -24.79 15.93
N THR A 180 -2.25 -25.72 16.58
CA THR A 180 -2.10 -27.11 16.12
C THR A 180 -3.35 -27.90 16.51
N ASP A 181 -4.27 -27.25 17.24
CA ASP A 181 -5.54 -27.81 17.68
C ASP A 181 -6.61 -27.56 16.62
N MET A 182 -6.79 -28.57 15.78
CA MET A 182 -7.84 -28.62 14.76
C MET A 182 -9.24 -28.44 15.38
N GLU A 183 -9.41 -28.77 16.67
CA GLU A 183 -10.63 -28.56 17.45
C GLU A 183 -10.97 -27.08 17.70
N ALA A 184 -9.96 -26.20 17.87
CA ALA A 184 -10.19 -24.77 18.12
C ALA A 184 -10.61 -23.99 16.86
N ILE A 185 -10.10 -24.42 15.70
CA ILE A 185 -10.46 -23.86 14.39
C ILE A 185 -11.91 -24.19 14.04
N VAL A 186 -12.38 -25.39 14.39
CA VAL A 186 -13.75 -25.84 14.13
C VAL A 186 -14.77 -25.14 15.03
N ASP A 187 -14.41 -24.74 16.25
CA ASP A 187 -15.36 -24.06 17.14
C ASP A 187 -15.70 -22.62 16.68
N THR A 188 -14.84 -22.01 15.86
CA THR A 188 -14.97 -20.61 15.41
C THR A 188 -15.69 -20.46 14.06
N ASP A 189 -15.78 -21.52 13.25
CA ASP A 189 -16.36 -21.49 11.90
C ASP A 189 -17.57 -22.45 11.81
N ASP A 190 -18.78 -21.89 11.93
CA ASP A 190 -20.03 -22.67 11.95
C ASP A 190 -20.27 -23.48 10.65
N ASP A 191 -19.68 -23.06 9.52
CA ASP A 191 -19.78 -23.81 8.24
C ASP A 191 -18.86 -25.06 8.23
N LEU A 192 -17.83 -25.08 9.08
CA LEU A 192 -16.86 -26.19 9.16
C LEU A 192 -17.29 -27.25 10.20
N LYS A 193 -18.13 -26.88 11.17
CA LYS A 193 -18.74 -27.80 12.16
C LYS A 193 -19.57 -28.89 11.50
N ASP A 194 -20.39 -28.55 10.51
CA ASP A 194 -21.22 -29.52 9.78
C ASP A 194 -20.37 -30.58 9.05
N VAL A 195 -19.18 -30.21 8.57
CA VAL A 195 -18.27 -31.14 7.88
C VAL A 195 -17.57 -32.05 8.89
N LEU A 196 -17.16 -31.53 10.05
CA LEU A 196 -16.58 -32.35 11.12
C LEU A 196 -17.61 -33.34 11.69
N ASP A 197 -18.84 -32.89 11.94
CA ASP A 197 -19.92 -33.75 12.43
C ASP A 197 -20.27 -34.86 11.43
N THR A 198 -20.21 -34.56 10.13
CA THR A 198 -20.40 -35.58 9.08
C THR A 198 -19.29 -36.63 9.11
N ILE A 199 -18.02 -36.22 9.23
CA ILE A 199 -16.86 -37.14 9.27
C ILE A 199 -16.87 -38.01 10.53
N LEU A 200 -17.18 -37.42 11.70
CA LEU A 200 -17.28 -38.15 12.97
C LEU A 200 -18.45 -39.14 12.98
N SER A 201 -19.54 -38.85 12.26
CA SER A 201 -20.68 -39.75 12.12
C SER A 201 -20.44 -40.93 11.16
N GLU A 202 -19.42 -40.87 10.31
CA GLU A 202 -19.03 -41.95 9.39
C GLU A 202 -18.01 -42.94 10.01
N GLU A 203 -17.43 -42.62 11.18
CA GLU A 203 -16.49 -43.49 11.90
C GLU A 203 -17.13 -44.37 13.01
N GLU A 204 -18.44 -44.26 13.26
CA GLU A 204 -19.25 -45.25 14.04
C GLU A 204 -19.97 -46.27 13.15
#